data_AF-A0A941Z0U3-F1
#
_entry.id   AF-A0A941Z0U3-F1
#
_cell.length_a   1.000
_cell.length_b   1.000
_cell.length_c   1.000
_cell.angle_alpha   90.00
_cell.angle_beta   90.00
_cell.angle_gamma   90.00
#
_symmetry.space_group_name_H-M   'P 1'
#
loop_
_entity.id
_entity.type
_entity.pdbx_description
1 polymer ?
#
loop_
_entity_poly.entity_id
_entity_poly.type
_entity_poly.pdbx_seq_one_letter_code
_entity_poly.pdbx_strand_id
1 'polypeptide(L)'
;MIRFLALASVVLLLSACAQKEPPAAPPAPPPVTQENPPPPPPAEASAQSETEQATHSQESADGAADAEHTASDTSLEKIAAAPAAALPPGKWQSGVNYNLLVPAQPTSVGPGKVEVTEVFWLACPHCYALEPFLKSWLKSKPGYVEFVRVPVMWQPMHKAHAKLYYTLAALGRDDLVSKAFELAASRHELLVGDSDEGTFKLQQQFATSNGVSADDFAKAFNSFSVNANLQRATEVTQRYQVQGVPFVIVNGKYTTDVAMAGGEAKLIELINDLTAAEHHH
;
A
#
# COMPACT_ATOMS: atom_id res chain seq x y z
N MET A 1 75.98 -12.98 22.79
CA MET A 1 76.40 -13.54 21.49
C MET A 1 76.91 -14.95 21.72
N ILE A 2 76.14 -15.98 21.34
CA ILE A 2 76.57 -17.36 21.05
C ILE A 2 75.33 -18.07 20.45
N ARG A 3 75.60 -18.88 19.42
CA ARG A 3 74.73 -19.31 18.33
C ARG A 3 73.73 -20.40 18.75
N PHE A 4 72.46 -20.25 18.37
CA PHE A 4 71.46 -21.32 18.36
C PHE A 4 71.56 -22.10 17.04
N LEU A 5 72.04 -23.35 17.11
CA LEU A 5 71.73 -24.40 16.15
C LEU A 5 70.66 -25.28 16.81
N ALA A 6 69.48 -25.40 16.21
CA ALA A 6 68.50 -26.41 16.59
C ALA A 6 67.84 -26.97 15.33
N LEU A 7 67.95 -28.29 15.22
CA LEU A 7 67.54 -29.16 14.13
C LEU A 7 66.05 -29.04 13.78
N ALA A 8 65.79 -29.04 12.47
CA ALA A 8 64.48 -29.29 11.90
C ALA A 8 64.18 -30.80 11.96
N SER A 9 63.19 -31.19 12.76
CA SER A 9 62.55 -32.51 12.71
C SER A 9 61.16 -32.36 12.11
N VAL A 10 61.03 -32.81 10.87
CA VAL A 10 59.77 -32.97 10.14
C VAL A 10 59.02 -34.15 10.74
N VAL A 11 57.83 -33.91 11.28
CA VAL A 11 56.87 -34.97 11.65
C VAL A 11 55.61 -34.72 10.84
N LEU A 12 55.42 -35.53 9.79
CA LEU A 12 54.14 -35.69 9.10
C LEU A 12 53.16 -36.39 10.04
N LEU A 13 52.08 -35.72 10.41
CA LEU A 13 50.89 -36.34 10.99
C LEU A 13 49.73 -36.21 10.00
N LEU A 14 49.42 -37.33 9.32
CA LEU A 14 48.15 -37.51 8.63
C LEU A 14 47.03 -37.53 9.69
N SER A 15 46.21 -36.48 9.73
CA SER A 15 44.92 -36.52 10.42
C SER A 15 43.81 -36.65 9.39
N ALA A 16 43.13 -37.79 9.45
CA ALA A 16 42.01 -38.16 8.61
C ALA A 16 40.81 -37.23 8.85
N CYS A 17 40.20 -36.78 7.76
CA CYS A 17 38.91 -36.11 7.77
C CYS A 17 37.81 -37.11 8.17
N ALA A 18 37.31 -37.01 9.40
CA ALA A 18 36.03 -37.62 9.77
C ALA A 18 34.92 -36.60 9.46
N GLN A 19 34.24 -36.77 8.32
CA GLN A 19 32.99 -36.06 8.03
C GLN A 19 31.93 -36.55 9.02
N LYS A 20 31.50 -35.64 9.90
CA LYS A 20 30.36 -35.85 10.78
C LYS A 20 29.10 -35.57 9.95
N GLU A 21 28.39 -36.61 9.54
CA GLU A 21 27.07 -36.49 8.92
C GLU A 21 26.09 -35.80 9.88
N PRO A 22 25.30 -34.82 9.41
CA PRO A 22 24.23 -34.23 10.21
C PRO A 22 23.10 -35.25 10.43
N PRO A 23 22.41 -35.20 11.58
CA PRO A 23 21.32 -36.13 11.88
C PRO A 23 20.18 -35.99 10.86
N ALA A 24 19.60 -37.14 10.49
CA ALA A 24 18.49 -37.23 9.56
C ALA A 24 17.27 -36.39 10.03
N ALA A 25 16.66 -35.67 9.10
CA ALA A 25 15.44 -34.90 9.34
C ALA A 25 14.28 -35.84 9.76
N PRO A 26 13.38 -35.41 10.66
CA PRO A 26 12.19 -36.17 11.00
C PRO A 26 11.28 -36.35 9.77
N PRO A 27 10.52 -37.46 9.68
CA PRO A 27 9.64 -37.71 8.55
C PRO A 27 8.57 -36.62 8.44
N ALA A 28 8.29 -36.21 7.19
CA ALA A 28 7.25 -35.25 6.88
C ALA A 28 5.88 -35.75 7.38
N PRO A 29 5.02 -34.86 7.92
CA PRO A 29 3.66 -35.24 8.26
C PRO A 29 2.89 -35.68 7.00
N PRO A 30 1.94 -36.63 7.13
CA PRO A 30 1.13 -37.08 6.00
C PRO A 30 0.33 -35.89 5.42
N PRO A 31 0.03 -35.92 4.10
CA PRO A 31 -0.74 -34.86 3.48
C PRO A 31 -2.12 -34.75 4.13
N VAL A 32 -2.45 -33.54 4.60
CA VAL A 32 -3.79 -33.22 5.08
C VAL A 32 -4.70 -33.17 3.85
N THR A 33 -5.58 -34.15 3.72
CA THR A 33 -6.68 -34.13 2.77
C THR A 33 -7.57 -32.93 3.11
N GLN A 34 -7.54 -31.89 2.28
CA GLN A 34 -8.52 -30.81 2.34
C GLN A 34 -9.85 -31.37 1.84
N GLU A 35 -10.78 -31.61 2.76
CA GLU A 35 -12.17 -31.84 2.42
C GLU A 35 -12.83 -30.49 2.15
N ASN A 36 -13.25 -30.28 0.90
CA ASN A 36 -13.94 -29.05 0.50
C ASN A 36 -15.29 -28.97 1.24
N PRO A 37 -15.67 -27.79 1.80
CA PRO A 37 -17.00 -27.63 2.38
C PRO A 37 -18.09 -27.77 1.30
N PRO A 38 -19.27 -28.32 1.66
CA PRO A 38 -20.37 -28.50 0.73
C PRO A 38 -20.90 -27.14 0.23
N PRO A 39 -21.40 -27.07 -1.02
CA PRO A 39 -21.94 -25.84 -1.58
C PRO A 39 -23.21 -25.40 -0.83
N PRO A 40 -23.46 -24.08 -0.74
CA PRO A 40 -24.66 -23.56 -0.11
C PRO A 40 -25.92 -23.94 -0.92
N PRO A 41 -27.08 -24.12 -0.25
CA PRO A 41 -28.33 -24.41 -0.93
C PRO A 41 -28.82 -23.19 -1.75
N PRO A 42 -29.54 -23.44 -2.87
CA PRO A 42 -30.06 -22.36 -3.71
C PRO A 42 -31.13 -21.52 -2.99
N ALA A 43 -31.08 -20.21 -3.23
CA ALA A 43 -32.01 -19.24 -2.68
C ALA A 43 -33.43 -19.45 -3.24
N GLU A 44 -34.40 -19.64 -2.35
CA GLU A 44 -35.82 -19.67 -2.69
C GLU A 44 -36.32 -18.26 -3.05
N ALA A 45 -36.80 -18.13 -4.29
CA ALA A 45 -37.58 -17.01 -4.75
C ALA A 45 -38.96 -17.04 -4.07
N SER A 46 -39.30 -15.96 -3.36
CA SER A 46 -40.65 -15.74 -2.86
C SER A 46 -41.51 -15.18 -3.98
N ALA A 47 -42.54 -15.95 -4.31
CA ALA A 47 -43.58 -15.63 -5.27
C ALA A 47 -44.47 -14.47 -4.79
N GLN A 48 -44.93 -13.71 -5.79
CA GLN A 48 -45.93 -12.67 -5.73
C GLN A 48 -47.32 -13.25 -5.36
N SER A 49 -48.18 -12.43 -4.77
CA SER A 49 -49.64 -12.67 -4.77
C SER A 49 -50.36 -11.41 -5.22
N GLU A 50 -51.28 -11.60 -6.16
CA GLU A 50 -52.07 -10.64 -6.93
C GLU A 50 -53.27 -10.08 -6.14
N THR A 51 -53.65 -8.84 -6.46
CA THR A 51 -55.01 -8.28 -6.40
C THR A 51 -54.94 -6.94 -7.16
N GLU A 52 -55.79 -6.47 -8.07
CA GLU A 52 -56.96 -6.95 -8.81
C GLU A 52 -57.38 -5.79 -9.76
N GLN A 53 -58.04 -6.14 -10.88
CA GLN A 53 -59.03 -5.37 -11.66
C GLN A 53 -58.66 -4.27 -12.71
N ALA A 54 -59.03 -4.62 -13.96
CA ALA A 54 -60.07 -3.98 -14.80
C ALA A 54 -59.66 -3.17 -16.06
N THR A 55 -59.78 -3.86 -17.20
CA THR A 55 -60.61 -3.56 -18.40
C THR A 55 -60.55 -2.18 -19.08
N HIS A 56 -60.04 -2.15 -20.32
CA HIS A 56 -60.67 -1.62 -21.56
C HIS A 56 -59.70 -1.85 -22.74
N SER A 57 -59.95 -2.81 -23.66
CA SER A 57 -60.74 -2.74 -24.90
C SER A 57 -59.99 -2.21 -26.15
N GLN A 58 -60.16 -2.98 -27.24
CA GLN A 58 -59.99 -2.72 -28.69
C GLN A 58 -58.58 -3.00 -29.28
N GLU A 59 -58.35 -4.06 -30.07
CA GLU A 59 -58.74 -4.33 -31.49
C GLU A 59 -58.23 -3.23 -32.45
N SER A 60 -57.55 -3.44 -33.59
CA SER A 60 -57.48 -4.59 -34.51
C SER A 60 -56.23 -4.53 -35.43
N ALA A 61 -55.87 -5.71 -35.95
CA ALA A 61 -55.38 -6.04 -37.31
C ALA A 61 -54.12 -5.43 -37.96
N ASP A 62 -53.19 -6.35 -38.23
CA ASP A 62 -52.53 -6.70 -39.51
C ASP A 62 -51.73 -5.68 -40.33
N GLY A 63 -50.48 -6.05 -40.62
CA GLY A 63 -49.70 -5.54 -41.75
C GLY A 63 -48.24 -5.95 -41.71
N ALA A 64 -47.88 -7.01 -42.44
CA ALA A 64 -46.55 -7.58 -42.54
C ALA A 64 -45.53 -6.73 -43.33
N ALA A 65 -44.25 -7.11 -43.15
CA ALA A 65 -43.10 -6.99 -44.06
C ALA A 65 -42.00 -5.95 -43.72
N ASP A 66 -40.82 -6.52 -43.42
CA ASP A 66 -39.46 -6.13 -43.81
C ASP A 66 -38.91 -4.74 -43.46
N ALA A 67 -37.91 -4.72 -42.55
CA ALA A 67 -36.58 -4.15 -42.83
C ALA A 67 -35.67 -4.18 -41.59
N GLU A 68 -34.69 -5.09 -41.66
CA GLU A 68 -33.28 -4.91 -41.32
C GLU A 68 -32.84 -3.99 -40.17
N HIS A 69 -32.31 -4.69 -39.17
CA HIS A 69 -31.52 -4.28 -38.03
C HIS A 69 -30.23 -3.54 -38.40
N THR A 70 -30.13 -2.22 -38.15
CA THR A 70 -28.83 -1.53 -37.94
C THR A 70 -29.01 -0.20 -37.19
N ALA A 71 -29.12 -0.23 -35.86
CA ALA A 71 -29.02 1.01 -35.06
C ALA A 71 -28.59 0.73 -33.61
N SER A 72 -27.32 0.37 -33.40
CA SER A 72 -26.63 0.61 -32.13
C SER A 72 -25.18 0.15 -32.25
N ASP A 73 -24.23 1.08 -32.39
CA ASP A 73 -22.85 0.82 -31.92
C ASP A 73 -21.94 2.06 -31.90
N THR A 74 -22.34 3.18 -32.49
CA THR A 74 -21.41 4.33 -32.59
C THR A 74 -21.37 5.26 -31.36
N SER A 75 -22.06 4.92 -30.27
CA SER A 75 -22.14 5.79 -29.07
C SER A 75 -21.28 5.34 -27.88
N LEU A 76 -20.65 4.16 -27.93
CA LEU A 76 -19.79 3.66 -26.83
C LEU A 76 -18.29 3.78 -27.09
N GLU A 77 -17.86 3.92 -28.35
CA GLU A 77 -16.43 4.10 -28.69
C GLU A 77 -15.90 5.52 -28.45
N LYS A 78 -16.76 6.48 -28.11
CA LYS A 78 -16.38 7.91 -27.99
C LYS A 78 -16.05 8.39 -26.57
N ILE A 79 -15.91 7.47 -25.61
CA ILE A 79 -15.52 7.79 -24.21
C ILE A 79 -14.04 7.46 -23.94
N ALA A 80 -13.34 6.81 -24.88
CA ALA A 80 -11.96 6.37 -24.70
C ALA A 80 -10.94 7.29 -25.38
N ALA A 81 -10.62 8.42 -24.73
CA ALA A 81 -9.29 9.07 -24.73
C ALA A 81 -9.43 10.49 -24.17
N ALA A 82 -9.52 10.61 -22.84
CA ALA A 82 -9.05 11.84 -22.23
C ALA A 82 -7.56 11.98 -22.57
N PRO A 83 -7.08 13.14 -23.05
CA PRO A 83 -5.67 13.33 -23.36
C PRO A 83 -4.87 13.06 -22.09
N ALA A 84 -4.03 12.02 -22.11
CA ALA A 84 -3.07 11.80 -21.05
C ALA A 84 -2.14 13.02 -21.03
N ALA A 85 -1.97 13.61 -19.85
CA ALA A 85 -1.10 14.76 -19.69
C ALA A 85 0.31 14.41 -20.21
N ALA A 86 0.84 15.26 -21.08
CA ALA A 86 2.07 14.96 -21.80
C ALA A 86 3.29 15.11 -20.87
N LEU A 87 3.86 13.97 -20.47
CA LEU A 87 5.14 13.95 -19.77
C LEU A 87 6.27 14.40 -20.70
N PRO A 88 7.42 14.85 -20.15
CA PRO A 88 8.60 15.16 -20.94
C PRO A 88 8.93 13.98 -21.87
N PRO A 89 8.94 14.19 -23.21
CA PRO A 89 9.02 13.10 -24.17
C PRO A 89 10.32 12.30 -23.98
N GLY A 90 10.18 10.98 -23.90
CA GLY A 90 11.31 10.05 -23.79
C GLY A 90 11.96 9.96 -22.40
N LYS A 91 11.55 10.77 -21.41
CA LYS A 91 12.11 10.70 -20.05
C LYS A 91 11.50 9.56 -19.23
N TRP A 92 10.18 9.39 -19.33
CA TRP A 92 9.42 8.41 -18.55
C TRP A 92 8.53 7.57 -19.44
N GLN A 93 8.46 6.27 -19.15
CA GLN A 93 7.67 5.32 -19.91
C GLN A 93 6.61 4.63 -19.03
N SER A 94 5.35 4.69 -19.46
CA SER A 94 4.25 3.93 -18.84
C SER A 94 4.51 2.42 -18.96
N GLY A 95 4.22 1.66 -17.90
CA GLY A 95 4.56 0.24 -17.78
C GLY A 95 6.00 -0.02 -17.34
N VAL A 96 6.85 1.01 -17.26
CA VAL A 96 8.25 0.91 -16.83
C VAL A 96 8.49 1.76 -15.59
N ASN A 97 8.33 3.08 -15.70
CA ASN A 97 8.59 4.01 -14.61
C ASN A 97 7.35 4.29 -13.76
N TYR A 98 6.17 4.14 -14.34
CA TYR A 98 4.89 4.27 -13.67
C TYR A 98 3.85 3.44 -14.42
N ASN A 99 2.72 3.13 -13.80
CA ASN A 99 1.56 2.53 -14.42
C ASN A 99 0.40 3.51 -14.46
N LEU A 100 -0.45 3.40 -15.47
CA LEU A 100 -1.72 4.11 -15.54
C LEU A 100 -2.80 3.29 -14.82
N LEU A 101 -3.60 3.97 -14.00
CA LEU A 101 -4.76 3.41 -13.33
C LEU A 101 -6.02 3.79 -14.10
N VAL A 102 -6.68 2.78 -14.68
CA VAL A 102 -7.89 2.96 -15.49
C VAL A 102 -9.00 2.09 -14.88
N PRO A 103 -10.13 2.67 -14.43
CA PRO A 103 -10.41 4.11 -14.38
C PRO A 103 -9.59 4.82 -13.30
N ALA A 104 -9.37 6.13 -13.51
CA ALA A 104 -8.79 7.01 -12.50
C ALA A 104 -9.64 7.00 -11.22
N GLN A 105 -8.98 7.07 -10.07
CA GLN A 105 -9.63 7.06 -8.77
C GLN A 105 -9.83 8.48 -8.23
N PRO A 106 -10.91 8.74 -7.47
CA PRO A 106 -11.12 10.04 -6.83
C PRO A 106 -10.00 10.41 -5.85
N THR A 107 -9.62 11.68 -5.81
CA THR A 107 -8.63 12.25 -4.87
C THR A 107 -9.31 12.93 -3.67
N SER A 108 -8.54 13.23 -2.61
CA SER A 108 -9.02 13.96 -1.42
C SER A 108 -8.94 15.48 -1.52
N VAL A 109 -8.30 15.99 -2.58
CA VAL A 109 -7.82 17.38 -2.64
C VAL A 109 -8.80 18.25 -3.41
N GLY A 110 -8.81 19.55 -3.09
CA GLY A 110 -9.71 20.50 -3.74
C GLY A 110 -9.38 20.72 -5.23
N PRO A 111 -10.30 21.35 -6.00
CA PRO A 111 -10.07 21.69 -7.39
C PRO A 111 -8.78 22.48 -7.60
N GLY A 112 -8.07 22.22 -8.70
CA GLY A 112 -6.79 22.88 -9.02
C GLY A 112 -5.59 22.37 -8.21
N LYS A 113 -5.77 21.35 -7.36
CA LYS A 113 -4.69 20.65 -6.67
C LYS A 113 -4.44 19.28 -7.28
N VAL A 114 -3.17 18.86 -7.21
CA VAL A 114 -2.74 17.51 -7.61
C VAL A 114 -2.35 16.75 -6.35
N GLU A 115 -3.03 15.63 -6.09
CA GLU A 115 -2.71 14.77 -4.94
C GLU A 115 -1.49 13.89 -5.24
N VAL A 116 -0.53 13.85 -4.32
CA VAL A 116 0.54 12.84 -4.30
C VAL A 116 0.40 12.05 -3.02
N THR A 117 0.02 10.79 -3.14
CA THR A 117 -0.17 9.89 -2.01
C THR A 117 1.01 8.93 -1.90
N GLU A 118 1.72 8.94 -0.78
CA GLU A 118 2.64 7.86 -0.40
C GLU A 118 1.90 6.85 0.47
N VAL A 119 1.86 5.60 0.03
CA VAL A 119 1.49 4.44 0.84
C VAL A 119 2.75 3.82 1.42
N PHE A 120 2.82 3.70 2.74
CA PHE A 120 4.04 3.33 3.45
C PHE A 120 3.81 2.39 4.64
N TRP A 121 4.90 1.93 5.25
CA TRP A 121 4.87 1.23 6.53
C TRP A 121 6.02 1.71 7.43
N LEU A 122 5.76 1.98 8.72
CA LEU A 122 6.78 2.48 9.66
C LEU A 122 8.01 1.57 9.80
N ALA A 123 7.86 0.24 9.66
CA ALA A 123 8.98 -0.69 9.78
C ALA A 123 9.58 -1.11 8.43
N CYS A 124 9.17 -0.48 7.33
CA CYS A 124 9.69 -0.77 5.98
C CYS A 124 11.04 -0.05 5.76
N PRO A 125 12.16 -0.78 5.54
CA PRO A 125 13.47 -0.16 5.35
C PRO A 125 13.55 0.76 4.13
N HIS A 126 12.89 0.41 3.03
CA HIS A 126 12.85 1.23 1.82
C HIS A 126 12.05 2.52 2.00
N CYS A 127 11.01 2.49 2.84
CA CYS A 127 10.22 3.64 3.21
C CYS A 127 11.08 4.59 4.07
N TYR A 128 11.83 4.05 5.03
CA TYR A 128 12.79 4.84 5.80
C TYR A 128 13.93 5.43 4.95
N ALA A 129 14.44 4.68 3.96
CA ALA A 129 15.45 5.18 3.03
C ALA A 129 14.93 6.35 2.15
N LEU A 130 13.63 6.36 1.83
CA LEU A 130 12.99 7.43 1.06
C LEU A 130 12.74 8.71 1.87
N GLU A 131 12.63 8.62 3.20
CA GLU A 131 12.26 9.74 4.08
C GLU A 131 13.12 11.01 3.90
N PRO A 132 14.46 10.96 3.77
CA PRO A 132 15.27 12.16 3.56
C PRO A 132 14.91 12.89 2.26
N PHE A 133 14.62 12.15 1.19
CA PHE A 133 14.25 12.69 -0.11
C PHE A 133 12.86 13.34 -0.06
N LEU A 134 11.88 12.65 0.54
CA LEU A 134 10.54 13.21 0.74
C LEU A 134 10.56 14.44 1.63
N LYS A 135 11.26 14.41 2.76
CA LYS A 135 11.39 15.57 3.66
C LYS A 135 12.05 16.77 2.98
N SER A 136 13.03 16.54 2.12
CA SER A 136 13.62 17.60 1.32
C SER A 136 12.62 18.14 0.30
N TRP A 137 11.97 17.26 -0.45
CA TRP A 137 11.00 17.63 -1.47
C TRP A 137 9.77 18.35 -0.90
N LEU A 138 9.25 17.93 0.25
CA LEU A 138 8.10 18.57 0.91
C LEU A 138 8.34 20.05 1.23
N LYS A 139 9.60 20.46 1.44
CA LYS A 139 9.97 21.86 1.67
C LYS A 139 9.98 22.69 0.38
N SER A 140 10.11 22.05 -0.78
CA SER A 140 10.26 22.70 -2.08
C SER A 140 9.19 22.33 -3.10
N LYS A 141 8.22 21.47 -2.74
CA LYS A 141 7.19 20.99 -3.67
C LYS A 141 6.37 22.17 -4.21
N PRO A 142 5.85 22.08 -5.45
CA PRO A 142 4.99 23.13 -5.98
C PRO A 142 3.74 23.35 -5.12
N GLY A 143 3.26 24.60 -5.07
CA GLY A 143 2.10 24.96 -4.26
C GLY A 143 0.77 24.32 -4.69
N TYR A 144 0.68 23.82 -5.92
CA TYR A 144 -0.48 23.07 -6.43
C TYR A 144 -0.47 21.59 -6.02
N VAL A 145 0.65 21.07 -5.49
CA VAL A 145 0.74 19.68 -5.05
C VAL A 145 0.31 19.57 -3.60
N GLU A 146 -0.59 18.65 -3.29
CA GLU A 146 -0.93 18.26 -1.92
C GLU A 146 -0.40 16.86 -1.65
N PHE A 147 0.45 16.73 -0.63
CA PHE A 147 1.03 15.45 -0.26
C PHE A 147 0.21 14.80 0.85
N VAL A 148 -0.13 13.52 0.64
CA VAL A 148 -0.87 12.71 1.60
C VAL A 148 -0.05 11.48 1.90
N ARG A 149 0.09 11.15 3.19
CA ARG A 149 0.81 9.96 3.62
C ARG A 149 -0.15 9.00 4.30
N VAL A 150 -0.21 7.77 3.79
CA VAL A 150 -1.19 6.75 4.17
C VAL A 150 -0.47 5.46 4.57
N PRO A 151 -0.60 4.99 5.81
CA PRO A 151 -0.02 3.70 6.19
C PRO A 151 -0.80 2.56 5.53
N VAL A 152 -0.09 1.49 5.16
CA VAL A 152 -0.70 0.28 4.60
C VAL A 152 -1.47 -0.51 5.68
N MET A 153 -2.54 -1.21 5.29
CA MET A 153 -3.47 -1.88 6.21
C MET A 153 -3.59 -3.41 6.04
N TRP A 154 -2.54 -4.09 5.56
CA TRP A 154 -2.59 -5.52 5.20
C TRP A 154 -2.87 -6.47 6.38
N GLN A 155 -1.99 -6.46 7.40
CA GLN A 155 -1.98 -7.44 8.50
C GLN A 155 -2.00 -6.74 9.85
N PRO A 156 -2.30 -7.43 10.97
CA PRO A 156 -2.41 -6.81 12.30
C PRO A 156 -1.22 -5.90 12.66
N MET A 157 0.02 -6.32 12.37
CA MET A 157 1.22 -5.49 12.60
C MET A 157 1.20 -4.18 11.81
N HIS A 158 0.73 -4.17 10.56
CA HIS A 158 0.62 -2.95 9.75
C HIS A 158 -0.44 -2.02 10.33
N LYS A 159 -1.58 -2.58 10.75
CA LYS A 159 -2.67 -1.82 11.40
C LYS A 159 -2.22 -1.19 12.72
N ALA A 160 -1.42 -1.90 13.52
CA ALA A 160 -0.83 -1.38 14.75
C ALA A 160 0.11 -0.19 14.48
N HIS A 161 0.97 -0.28 13.48
CA HIS A 161 1.83 0.82 13.05
C HIS A 161 1.04 1.99 12.45
N ALA A 162 0.00 1.70 11.67
CA ALA A 162 -0.89 2.72 11.12
C ALA A 162 -1.57 3.52 12.23
N LYS A 163 -2.02 2.84 13.30
CA LYS A 163 -2.64 3.48 14.45
C LYS A 163 -1.65 4.35 15.21
N LEU A 164 -0.40 3.89 15.39
CA LEU A 164 0.67 4.72 15.94
C LEU A 164 0.90 5.97 15.10
N TYR A 165 1.09 5.83 13.79
CA TYR A 165 1.30 6.97 12.89
C TYR A 165 0.20 8.02 13.00
N TYR A 166 -1.07 7.60 12.89
CA TYR A 166 -2.19 8.55 12.97
C TYR A 166 -2.36 9.14 14.37
N THR A 167 -2.00 8.42 15.43
CA THR A 167 -1.98 8.95 16.80
C THR A 167 -0.96 10.06 16.93
N LEU A 168 0.26 9.86 16.44
CA LEU A 168 1.33 10.86 16.47
C LEU A 168 0.98 12.07 15.58
N ALA A 169 0.39 11.84 14.41
CA ALA A 169 -0.10 12.90 13.53
C ALA A 169 -1.20 13.75 14.21
N ALA A 170 -2.16 13.12 14.89
CA ALA A 170 -3.21 13.82 15.64
C ALA A 170 -2.64 14.64 16.82
N LEU A 171 -1.51 14.23 17.38
CA LEU A 171 -0.77 14.96 18.41
C LEU A 171 0.18 16.04 17.85
N GLY A 172 0.31 16.16 16.52
CA GLY A 172 1.25 17.08 15.89
C GLY A 172 2.72 16.73 16.14
N ARG A 173 3.05 15.45 16.34
CA ARG A 173 4.38 14.95 16.69
C ARG A 173 5.09 14.28 15.52
N ASP A 174 5.34 15.04 14.46
CA ASP A 174 6.07 14.58 13.26
C ASP A 174 7.53 14.18 13.56
N ASP A 175 8.11 14.77 14.60
CA ASP A 175 9.41 14.37 15.15
C ASP A 175 9.39 12.91 15.64
N LEU A 176 8.27 12.48 16.23
CA LEU A 176 8.10 11.11 16.71
C LEU A 176 7.75 10.12 15.59
N VAL A 177 7.10 10.58 14.51
CA VAL A 177 6.93 9.74 13.30
C VAL A 177 8.31 9.38 12.74
N SER A 178 9.20 10.37 12.64
CA SER A 178 10.58 10.16 12.18
C SER A 178 11.35 9.20 13.06
N LYS A 179 11.22 9.34 14.39
CA LYS A 179 11.85 8.45 15.37
C LYS A 179 11.27 7.04 15.31
N ALA A 180 9.95 6.90 15.12
CA ALA A 180 9.31 5.60 14.99
C ALA A 180 9.80 4.83 13.75
N PHE A 181 10.02 5.52 12.62
CA PHE A 181 10.68 4.93 11.46
C PHE A 181 12.09 4.42 11.80
N GLU A 182 12.92 5.23 12.46
CA GLU A 182 14.28 4.82 12.82
C GLU A 182 14.27 3.56 13.72
N LEU A 183 13.43 3.56 14.75
CA LEU A 183 13.32 2.43 15.67
C LEU A 183 12.82 1.16 14.96
N ALA A 184 11.71 1.26 14.24
CA ALA A 184 11.06 0.09 13.65
C ALA A 184 11.81 -0.44 12.41
N ALA A 185 12.22 0.43 11.49
CA ALA A 185 12.81 0.03 10.21
C ALA A 185 14.33 -0.20 10.27
N SER A 186 15.05 0.48 11.17
CA SER A 186 16.52 0.35 11.28
C SER A 186 16.97 -0.44 12.50
N ARG A 187 16.31 -0.29 13.65
CA ARG A 187 16.72 -0.96 14.90
C ARG A 187 15.92 -2.22 15.21
N HIS A 188 14.94 -2.56 14.37
CA HIS A 188 14.02 -3.68 14.56
C HIS A 188 13.24 -3.62 15.89
N GLU A 189 13.11 -2.43 16.47
CA GLU A 189 12.25 -2.14 17.62
C GLU A 189 10.85 -1.85 17.10
N LEU A 190 10.04 -2.89 16.89
CA LEU A 190 8.77 -2.80 16.15
C LEU A 190 7.67 -2.00 16.85
N LEU A 191 7.78 -1.68 18.14
CA LEU A 191 6.71 -0.99 18.88
C LEU A 191 5.34 -1.69 18.76
N VAL A 192 5.35 -3.02 18.66
CA VAL A 192 4.17 -3.90 18.59
C VAL A 192 4.43 -5.07 19.55
N GLY A 193 3.44 -5.39 20.37
CA GLY A 193 3.51 -6.48 21.34
C GLY A 193 2.66 -7.68 20.91
N ASP A 194 2.63 -8.72 21.76
CA ASP A 194 1.91 -9.98 21.47
C ASP A 194 0.38 -9.87 21.58
N SER A 195 -0.13 -8.71 22.01
CA SER A 195 -1.56 -8.40 22.12
C SER A 195 -1.83 -6.93 21.82
N ASP A 196 -3.09 -6.57 21.62
CA ASP A 196 -3.51 -5.18 21.45
C ASP A 196 -3.18 -4.33 22.68
N GLU A 197 -3.34 -4.87 23.88
CA GLU A 197 -2.98 -4.19 25.14
C GLU A 197 -1.46 -4.02 25.26
N GLY A 198 -0.68 -5.06 24.92
CA GLY A 198 0.78 -4.99 24.92
C GLY A 198 1.30 -3.96 23.91
N THR A 199 0.72 -3.94 22.72
CA THR A 199 1.01 -2.95 21.67
C THR A 199 0.70 -1.53 22.14
N PHE A 200 -0.49 -1.30 22.73
CA PHE A 200 -0.84 0.00 23.29
C PHE A 200 0.18 0.46 24.34
N LYS A 201 0.56 -0.41 25.28
CA LYS A 201 1.55 -0.10 26.32
C LYS A 201 2.90 0.28 25.75
N LEU A 202 3.42 -0.48 24.79
CA LEU A 202 4.71 -0.19 24.13
C LEU A 202 4.68 1.15 23.40
N GLN A 203 3.62 1.40 22.63
CA GLN A 203 3.47 2.63 21.86
C GLN A 203 3.25 3.86 22.77
N GLN A 204 2.47 3.71 23.84
CA GLN A 204 2.31 4.76 24.86
C GLN A 204 3.63 5.03 25.57
N GLN A 205 4.39 3.99 25.96
CA GLN A 205 5.69 4.16 26.60
C GLN A 205 6.69 4.87 25.67
N PHE A 206 6.68 4.55 24.38
CA PHE A 206 7.45 5.28 23.39
C PHE A 206 7.06 6.77 23.37
N ALA A 207 5.77 7.09 23.30
CA ALA A 207 5.31 8.48 23.28
C ALA A 207 5.64 9.24 24.58
N THR A 208 5.46 8.61 25.75
CA THR A 208 5.73 9.24 27.05
C THR A 208 7.20 9.46 27.32
N SER A 209 8.06 8.53 26.90
CA SER A 209 9.52 8.70 26.93
C SER A 209 10.01 9.85 26.03
N ASN A 210 9.13 10.39 25.18
CA ASN A 210 9.41 11.51 24.30
C ASN A 210 8.47 12.72 24.53
N GLY A 211 7.95 12.86 25.75
CA GLY A 211 7.28 14.08 26.21
C GLY A 211 5.81 14.22 25.84
N VAL A 212 5.14 13.17 25.38
CA VAL A 212 3.66 13.13 25.30
C VAL A 212 3.10 12.63 26.64
N SER A 213 2.05 13.22 27.18
CA SER A 213 1.44 12.65 28.40
C SER A 213 0.73 11.33 28.08
N ALA A 214 0.67 10.41 29.06
CA ALA A 214 -0.04 9.15 28.88
C ALA A 214 -1.52 9.36 28.49
N ASP A 215 -2.15 10.36 29.09
CA ASP A 215 -3.53 10.76 28.85
C ASP A 215 -3.74 11.31 27.44
N ASP A 216 -2.86 12.20 26.97
CA ASP A 216 -2.98 12.77 25.61
C ASP A 216 -2.79 11.69 24.55
N PHE A 217 -1.81 10.79 24.77
CA PHE A 217 -1.64 9.63 23.90
C PHE A 217 -2.89 8.77 23.88
N ALA A 218 -3.42 8.38 25.04
CA ALA A 218 -4.60 7.53 25.13
C ALA A 218 -5.84 8.17 24.49
N LYS A 219 -6.04 9.48 24.67
CA LYS A 219 -7.13 10.24 24.05
C LYS A 219 -6.99 10.27 22.52
N ALA A 220 -5.80 10.59 22.01
CA ALA A 220 -5.55 10.61 20.57
C ALA A 220 -5.68 9.22 19.95
N PHE A 221 -5.10 8.19 20.59
CA PHE A 221 -5.12 6.80 20.14
C PHE A 221 -6.53 6.23 19.99
N ASN A 222 -7.46 6.67 20.85
CA ASN A 222 -8.86 6.26 20.83
C ASN A 222 -9.79 7.28 20.16
N SER A 223 -9.23 8.32 19.54
CA SER A 223 -10.02 9.38 18.93
C SER A 223 -10.78 8.92 17.69
N PHE A 224 -11.94 9.54 17.45
CA PHE A 224 -12.71 9.32 16.23
C PHE A 224 -11.88 9.61 14.96
N SER A 225 -11.08 10.68 14.97
CA SER A 225 -10.23 11.06 13.83
C SER A 225 -9.19 9.97 13.50
N VAL A 226 -8.57 9.35 14.50
CA VAL A 226 -7.63 8.24 14.25
C VAL A 226 -8.36 7.04 13.65
N ASN A 227 -9.53 6.66 14.19
CA ASN A 227 -10.31 5.54 13.65
C ASN A 227 -10.80 5.81 12.22
N ALA A 228 -11.26 7.03 11.92
CA ALA A 228 -11.66 7.42 10.57
C ALA A 228 -10.49 7.35 9.58
N ASN A 229 -9.30 7.80 9.99
CA ASN A 229 -8.09 7.73 9.18
C ASN A 229 -7.63 6.28 8.91
N LEU A 230 -7.79 5.38 9.88
CA LEU A 230 -7.54 3.94 9.69
C LEU A 230 -8.50 3.32 8.67
N GLN A 231 -9.77 3.70 8.71
CA GLN A 231 -10.76 3.25 7.71
C GLN A 231 -10.39 3.77 6.32
N ARG A 232 -10.05 5.06 6.19
CA ARG A 232 -9.57 5.64 4.93
C ARG A 232 -8.32 4.94 4.40
N ALA A 233 -7.37 4.63 5.28
CA ALA A 233 -6.16 3.89 4.91
C ALA A 233 -6.46 2.48 4.38
N THR A 234 -7.48 1.83 4.95
CA THR A 234 -7.95 0.50 4.50
C THR A 234 -8.53 0.61 3.08
N GLU A 235 -9.36 1.62 2.83
CA GLU A 235 -9.92 1.88 1.50
C GLU A 235 -8.83 2.18 0.47
N VAL A 236 -7.84 3.01 0.80
CA VAL A 236 -6.71 3.30 -0.10
C VAL A 236 -5.92 2.02 -0.40
N THR A 237 -5.58 1.23 0.64
CA THR A 237 -4.84 -0.03 0.47
C THR A 237 -5.56 -0.98 -0.50
N GLN A 238 -6.89 -1.09 -0.38
CA GLN A 238 -7.71 -2.00 -1.20
C GLN A 238 -7.97 -1.44 -2.61
N ARG A 239 -8.40 -0.18 -2.71
CA ARG A 239 -8.77 0.48 -3.97
C ARG A 239 -7.63 0.51 -4.97
N TYR A 240 -6.42 0.78 -4.48
CA TYR A 240 -5.21 0.80 -5.30
C TYR A 240 -4.50 -0.54 -5.38
N GLN A 241 -5.08 -1.60 -4.78
CA GLN A 241 -4.51 -2.95 -4.75
C GLN A 241 -3.03 -2.93 -4.36
N VAL A 242 -2.70 -2.21 -3.28
CA VAL A 242 -1.30 -2.00 -2.89
C VAL A 242 -0.68 -3.33 -2.48
N GLN A 243 0.38 -3.75 -3.18
CA GLN A 243 1.08 -5.03 -2.94
C GLN A 243 2.49 -4.84 -2.36
N GLY A 244 3.01 -3.62 -2.34
CA GLY A 244 4.34 -3.28 -1.85
C GLY A 244 4.39 -1.84 -1.35
N VAL A 245 5.44 -1.50 -0.61
CA VAL A 245 5.72 -0.14 -0.13
C VAL A 245 7.24 0.15 -0.20
N PRO A 246 7.67 1.42 -0.36
CA PRO A 246 6.84 2.61 -0.56
C PRO A 246 6.17 2.61 -1.93
N PHE A 247 4.88 2.93 -1.97
CA PHE A 247 4.07 2.96 -3.19
C PHE A 247 3.49 4.35 -3.35
N VAL A 248 3.64 4.95 -4.52
CA VAL A 248 3.22 6.33 -4.79
C VAL A 248 2.09 6.34 -5.79
N ILE A 249 1.07 7.13 -5.48
CA ILE A 249 -0.07 7.41 -6.36
C ILE A 249 -0.04 8.91 -6.69
N VAL A 250 -0.07 9.25 -7.97
CA VAL A 250 -0.21 10.64 -8.42
C VAL A 250 -1.58 10.85 -9.04
N ASN A 251 -2.32 11.81 -8.49
CA ASN A 251 -3.66 12.25 -8.87
C ASN A 251 -4.70 11.13 -9.05
N GLY A 252 -4.56 10.02 -8.33
CA GLY A 252 -5.40 8.83 -8.51
C GLY A 252 -5.31 8.19 -9.90
N LYS A 253 -4.35 8.59 -10.73
CA LYS A 253 -4.20 8.19 -12.14
C LYS A 253 -2.92 7.42 -12.40
N TYR A 254 -1.84 7.72 -11.70
CA TYR A 254 -0.55 7.10 -11.91
C TYR A 254 -0.11 6.38 -10.65
N THR A 255 0.49 5.22 -10.81
CA THR A 255 1.12 4.49 -9.70
C THR A 255 2.58 4.21 -10.03
N THR A 256 3.45 4.27 -9.02
CA THR A 256 4.88 4.00 -9.16
C THR A 256 5.45 3.61 -7.79
N ASP A 257 6.71 3.22 -7.76
CA ASP A 257 7.49 2.99 -6.56
C ASP A 257 8.96 3.37 -6.81
N VAL A 258 9.80 3.22 -5.79
CA VAL A 258 11.23 3.53 -5.88
C VAL A 258 11.93 2.70 -6.96
N ALA A 259 11.56 1.43 -7.12
CA ALA A 259 12.21 0.53 -8.06
C ALA A 259 11.85 0.87 -9.51
N MET A 260 10.56 1.07 -9.80
CA MET A 260 10.07 1.50 -11.12
C MET A 260 10.71 2.83 -11.55
N ALA A 261 10.79 3.79 -10.64
CA ALA A 261 11.40 5.09 -10.93
C ALA A 261 12.92 5.00 -11.15
N GLY A 262 13.59 3.95 -10.65
CA GLY A 262 15.04 3.79 -10.74
C GLY A 262 15.82 4.47 -9.61
N GLY A 263 15.24 4.54 -8.41
CA GLY A 263 15.86 5.08 -7.19
C GLY A 263 15.09 6.27 -6.60
N GLU A 264 15.42 6.64 -5.37
CA GLU A 264 14.69 7.63 -4.57
C GLU A 264 14.74 9.02 -5.22
N ALA A 265 15.91 9.45 -5.70
CA ALA A 265 16.03 10.73 -6.40
C ALA A 265 15.21 10.77 -7.70
N LYS A 266 15.23 9.67 -8.46
CA LYS A 266 14.45 9.55 -9.70
C LYS A 266 12.96 9.49 -9.44
N LEU A 267 12.53 8.89 -8.33
CA LEU A 267 11.14 8.91 -7.90
C LEU A 267 10.66 10.35 -7.66
N ILE A 268 11.45 11.19 -6.99
CA ILE A 268 11.09 12.61 -6.79
C ILE A 268 11.01 13.36 -8.13
N GLU A 269 11.95 13.13 -9.05
CA GLU A 269 11.89 13.72 -10.40
C GLU A 269 10.61 13.28 -11.15
N LEU A 270 10.27 12.00 -11.10
CA LEU A 270 9.08 11.44 -11.73
C LEU A 270 7.80 12.02 -11.13
N ILE A 271 7.70 12.14 -9.81
CA ILE A 271 6.56 12.78 -9.13
C ILE A 271 6.39 14.22 -9.61
N ASN A 272 7.47 15.00 -9.72
CA ASN A 272 7.39 16.38 -10.20
C ASN A 272 6.88 16.45 -11.64
N ASP A 273 7.37 15.58 -12.53
CA ASP A 273 6.94 15.58 -13.93
C ASP A 273 5.49 15.11 -14.08
N LEU A 274 5.06 14.07 -13.35
CA LEU A 274 3.67 13.60 -13.33
C LEU A 274 2.72 14.66 -12.78
N THR A 275 3.09 15.34 -11.70
CA THR A 275 2.23 16.37 -11.10
C THR A 275 2.16 17.63 -11.95
N ALA A 276 3.26 18.04 -12.60
CA ALA A 276 3.25 19.14 -13.55
C ALA A 276 2.34 18.84 -14.75
N ALA A 277 2.45 17.62 -15.30
CA ALA A 277 1.57 17.18 -16.36
C ALA A 277 0.09 17.30 -15.92
N GLU A 278 -0.28 16.78 -14.75
CA GLU A 278 -1.67 16.84 -14.26
C GLU A 278 -2.17 18.24 -13.92
N HIS A 279 -1.29 19.18 -13.56
CA HIS A 279 -1.70 20.55 -13.23
C HIS A 279 -2.08 21.38 -14.47
N HIS A 280 -1.51 21.05 -15.63
CA HIS A 280 -1.74 21.78 -16.88
C HIS A 280 -3.00 21.34 -17.65
N HIS A 281 -3.79 20.42 -17.08
CA HIS A 281 -5.03 19.88 -17.64
C HIS A 281 -6.22 20.11 -16.69
#